data_AF-A0A969SQ03-F1
#
_entry.id   AF-A0A969SQ03-F1
#
_cell.length_a   1.000
_cell.length_b   1.000
_cell.length_c   1.000
_cell.angle_alpha   90.00
_cell.angle_beta   90.00
_cell.angle_gamma   90.00
#
_symmetry.space_group_name_H-M   'P 1'
#
loop_
_entity.id
_entity.type
_entity.pdbx_description
1 polymer ?
#
loop_
_entity_poly.entity_id
_entity_poly.type
_entity_poly.pdbx_seq_one_letter_code
_entity_poly.pdbx_strand_id
1 'polypeptide(L)'
;MKLRTCTFCNTDITAPNFTRHVSACNGLGTLQQKQAKIKEETQYIKENGIHCPHCAKVLHTKAGLVGHIFRCHTAIGKEQQKIATEKSAMMINTGVRKAPSGWITSKETKEKISKALEGKWHHIHYSKREFYNGVWLDSTYESILARELDANNIAWTRPSPLIYVDANEQQRRYYPDFYLIDYNVYLDPKNNYLAEKIKKKLK
;
A
#
# COMPACT_ATOMS: atom_id res chain seq x y z
N MET A 1 -53.67 33.27 -9.21
CA MET A 1 -54.04 32.05 -9.97
C MET A 1 -54.06 30.87 -9.00
N LYS A 2 -55.05 29.97 -9.07
CA LYS A 2 -55.07 28.78 -8.20
C LYS A 2 -54.05 27.76 -8.70
N LEU A 3 -53.10 27.37 -7.84
CA LEU A 3 -52.15 26.30 -8.07
C LEU A 3 -52.70 24.99 -7.47
N ARG A 4 -52.38 23.86 -8.11
CA ARG A 4 -52.67 22.51 -7.64
C ARG A 4 -51.38 21.70 -7.70
N THR A 5 -51.07 21.00 -6.62
CA THR A 5 -49.89 20.15 -6.52
C THR A 5 -50.18 18.78 -7.14
N CYS A 6 -49.32 18.32 -8.06
CA CYS A 6 -49.45 17.01 -8.66
C CYS A 6 -49.01 15.92 -7.67
N THR A 7 -49.84 14.90 -7.45
CA THR A 7 -49.55 13.78 -6.53
C THR A 7 -48.44 12.86 -7.01
N PHE A 8 -48.14 12.85 -8.31
CA PHE A 8 -47.14 11.96 -8.91
C PHE A 8 -45.73 12.56 -8.85
N CYS A 9 -45.55 13.85 -9.18
CA CYS A 9 -44.23 14.50 -9.21
C CYS A 9 -44.07 15.65 -8.21
N ASN A 10 -45.04 15.84 -7.31
CA ASN A 10 -45.09 16.85 -6.25
C ASN A 10 -44.75 18.29 -6.70
N THR A 11 -45.15 18.66 -7.92
CA THR A 11 -44.90 19.98 -8.52
C THR A 11 -46.18 20.80 -8.55
N ASP A 12 -46.09 22.09 -8.27
CA ASP A 12 -47.23 23.02 -8.29
C ASP A 12 -47.53 23.52 -9.70
N ILE A 13 -48.79 23.37 -10.12
CA ILE A 13 -49.22 23.62 -11.50
C ILE A 13 -50.48 24.47 -11.50
N THR A 14 -50.56 25.39 -12.44
CA THR A 14 -51.76 26.23 -12.60
C THR A 14 -52.98 25.38 -12.95
N ALA A 15 -54.12 25.69 -12.32
CA ALA A 15 -55.35 24.91 -12.46
C ALA A 15 -55.77 24.57 -13.92
N PRO A 16 -55.61 25.46 -14.93
CA PRO A 16 -55.94 25.13 -16.32
C PRO A 16 -55.04 24.07 -16.94
N ASN A 17 -53.80 23.94 -16.47
CA ASN A 17 -52.81 23.00 -17.00
C ASN A 17 -52.76 21.68 -16.21
N PHE A 18 -53.45 21.60 -15.08
CA PHE A 18 -53.35 20.47 -14.15
C PHE A 18 -53.77 19.15 -14.79
N THR A 19 -54.93 19.10 -15.45
CA THR A 19 -55.44 17.87 -16.08
C THR A 19 -54.48 17.34 -17.15
N ARG A 20 -53.99 18.23 -18.03
CA ARG A 20 -53.02 17.89 -19.08
C ARG A 20 -51.69 17.38 -18.50
N HIS A 21 -51.24 17.96 -17.39
CA HIS A 21 -50.04 17.50 -16.72
C HIS A 21 -50.25 16.10 -16.11
N VAL A 22 -51.31 15.90 -15.33
CA VAL A 22 -51.56 14.63 -14.64
C VAL A 22 -51.68 13.48 -15.64
N SER A 23 -52.34 13.70 -16.80
CA SER A 23 -52.43 12.68 -17.85
C SER A 23 -51.10 12.30 -18.50
N ALA A 24 -50.08 13.17 -18.42
CA ALA A 24 -48.77 12.96 -19.03
C ALA A 24 -47.63 12.75 -18.00
N CYS A 25 -47.93 12.79 -16.70
CA CYS A 25 -46.92 12.78 -15.65
C CYS A 25 -46.50 11.35 -15.29
N ASN A 26 -45.22 11.03 -15.43
CA ASN A 26 -44.62 9.73 -15.10
C ASN A 26 -44.05 9.66 -13.68
N GLY A 27 -44.36 10.64 -12.82
CA GLY A 27 -43.91 10.70 -11.42
C GLY A 27 -42.44 11.06 -11.19
N LEU A 28 -41.60 11.05 -12.24
CA LEU A 28 -40.23 11.51 -12.17
C LEU A 28 -40.21 13.02 -12.38
N GLY A 29 -40.03 13.80 -11.30
CA GLY A 29 -39.94 15.25 -11.39
C GLY A 29 -38.84 15.70 -12.37
N THR A 30 -38.97 16.90 -12.94
CA THR A 30 -38.05 17.42 -13.97
C THR A 30 -36.57 17.42 -13.54
N LEU A 31 -36.30 17.55 -12.24
CA LEU A 31 -34.95 17.43 -11.67
C LEU A 31 -34.43 15.99 -11.65
N GLN A 32 -35.26 15.01 -11.28
CA GLN A 32 -34.88 13.59 -11.27
C GLN A 32 -34.59 13.09 -12.68
N GLN A 33 -35.39 13.49 -13.67
CA GLN A 33 -35.15 13.19 -15.10
C GLN A 33 -33.83 13.80 -15.60
N LYS A 34 -33.55 15.06 -15.25
CA LYS A 34 -32.27 15.72 -15.57
C LYS A 34 -31.08 15.00 -14.93
N GLN A 35 -31.20 14.61 -13.66
CA GLN A 35 -30.15 13.89 -12.94
C GLN A 35 -29.92 12.49 -13.51
N ALA A 36 -30.97 11.76 -13.87
CA ALA A 36 -30.87 10.45 -14.52
C ALA A 36 -30.12 10.54 -15.86
N LYS A 37 -30.50 11.52 -16.70
CA LYS A 37 -29.83 11.76 -17.99
C LYS A 37 -28.35 12.12 -17.83
N ILE A 38 -28.01 12.94 -16.85
CA ILE A 38 -26.61 13.29 -16.52
C ILE A 38 -25.84 12.05 -16.05
N LYS A 39 -26.47 11.17 -15.25
CA LYS A 39 -25.85 9.92 -14.79
C LYS A 39 -25.59 8.95 -15.93
N GLU A 40 -26.56 8.75 -16.83
CA GLU A 40 -26.41 7.92 -18.03
C GLU A 40 -25.29 8.42 -18.94
N GLU A 41 -25.25 9.73 -19.23
CA GLU A 41 -24.19 10.35 -20.03
C GLU A 41 -22.80 10.20 -19.36
N THR A 42 -22.75 10.37 -18.03
CA THR A 42 -21.51 10.20 -17.26
C THR A 42 -21.03 8.74 -17.26
N GLN A 43 -21.96 7.78 -17.19
CA GLN A 43 -21.64 6.36 -17.24
C GLN A 43 -21.09 5.96 -18.62
N TYR A 44 -21.73 6.40 -19.70
CA TYR A 44 -21.25 6.19 -21.07
C TYR A 44 -19.82 6.73 -21.28
N ILE A 45 -19.54 7.94 -20.78
CA ILE A 45 -18.20 8.57 -20.87
C ILE A 45 -17.16 7.81 -20.03
N LYS A 46 -17.54 7.21 -18.90
CA LYS A 46 -16.63 6.40 -18.09
C LYS A 46 -16.24 5.11 -18.82
N GLU A 47 -17.20 4.45 -19.44
CA GLU A 47 -17.01 3.16 -20.12
C GLU A 47 -16.26 3.30 -21.45
N ASN A 48 -16.61 4.30 -22.27
CA ASN A 48 -16.03 4.44 -23.63
C ASN A 48 -14.93 5.51 -23.73
N GLY A 49 -14.83 6.40 -22.75
CA GLY A 49 -13.89 7.52 -22.80
C GLY A 49 -14.23 8.54 -23.91
N ILE A 50 -13.48 9.63 -23.94
CA ILE A 50 -13.56 10.68 -24.94
C ILE A 50 -12.18 10.80 -25.60
N HIS A 51 -12.13 10.52 -26.89
CA HIS A 51 -10.89 10.61 -27.67
C HIS A 51 -10.52 12.07 -27.94
N CYS A 52 -9.24 12.38 -27.82
CA CYS A 52 -8.73 13.67 -28.27
C CYS A 52 -8.71 13.71 -29.81
N PRO A 53 -9.19 14.79 -30.45
CA PRO A 53 -9.16 14.91 -31.92
C PRO A 53 -7.74 15.17 -32.48
N HIS A 54 -6.77 15.49 -31.63
CA HIS A 54 -5.42 15.88 -32.04
C HIS A 54 -4.34 14.85 -31.64
N CYS A 55 -4.68 13.82 -30.85
CA CYS A 55 -3.76 12.74 -30.50
C CYS A 55 -4.48 11.48 -30.02
N ALA A 56 -3.76 10.38 -29.86
CA ALA A 56 -4.30 9.09 -29.41
C ALA A 56 -4.73 9.06 -27.92
N LYS A 57 -4.76 10.19 -27.20
CA LYS A 57 -5.11 10.22 -25.77
C LYS A 57 -6.61 10.09 -25.57
N VAL A 58 -7.00 9.22 -24.64
CA VAL A 58 -8.40 9.04 -24.20
C VAL A 58 -8.57 9.65 -22.80
N LEU A 59 -9.63 10.43 -22.61
CA LEU A 59 -9.96 11.15 -21.37
C LEU A 59 -11.37 10.78 -20.91
N HIS A 60 -11.61 10.66 -19.61
CA HIS A 60 -12.91 10.23 -19.06
C HIS A 60 -13.78 11.38 -18.54
N THR A 61 -13.41 12.63 -18.84
CA THR A 61 -14.22 13.82 -18.51
C THR A 61 -14.08 14.88 -19.60
N LYS A 62 -15.17 15.63 -19.87
CA LYS A 62 -15.15 16.76 -20.83
C LYS A 62 -14.16 17.84 -20.41
N ALA A 63 -14.12 18.18 -19.12
CA ALA A 63 -13.15 19.12 -18.56
C ALA A 63 -11.69 18.65 -18.75
N GLY A 64 -11.44 17.34 -18.56
CA GLY A 64 -10.14 16.74 -18.82
C GLY A 64 -9.71 16.83 -20.28
N LEU A 65 -10.63 16.62 -21.23
CA LEU A 65 -10.37 16.80 -22.66
C LEU A 65 -10.01 18.25 -22.98
N VAL A 66 -10.81 19.22 -22.52
CA VAL A 66 -10.55 20.65 -22.77
C VAL A 66 -9.19 21.06 -22.19
N GLY A 67 -8.91 20.69 -20.94
CA GLY A 67 -7.61 20.97 -20.32
C GLY A 67 -6.43 20.26 -21.00
N HIS A 68 -6.65 19.06 -21.53
CA HIS A 68 -5.65 18.37 -22.36
C HIS A 68 -5.38 19.10 -23.66
N ILE A 69 -6.42 19.47 -24.40
CA ILE A 69 -6.28 20.22 -25.67
C ILE A 69 -5.54 21.53 -25.43
N PHE A 70 -5.93 22.28 -24.40
CA PHE A 70 -5.26 23.51 -24.05
C PHE A 70 -3.75 23.28 -23.77
N ARG A 71 -3.40 22.39 -22.83
CA ARG A 71 -2.00 22.19 -22.42
C ARG A 71 -1.12 21.52 -23.48
N CYS A 72 -1.67 20.60 -24.25
CA CYS A 72 -0.88 19.75 -25.15
C CYS A 72 -0.94 20.17 -26.62
N HIS A 73 -1.98 20.89 -27.04
CA HIS A 73 -2.21 21.20 -28.46
C HIS A 73 -2.24 22.71 -28.77
N THR A 74 -2.34 23.59 -27.77
CA THR A 74 -2.19 25.04 -27.98
C THR A 74 -0.78 25.51 -27.64
N ALA A 75 -0.26 26.50 -28.37
CA ALA A 75 1.05 27.08 -28.10
C ALA A 75 1.11 27.72 -26.70
N ILE A 76 0.07 28.46 -26.33
CA ILE A 76 -0.05 29.14 -25.03
C ILE A 76 -0.03 28.11 -23.88
N GLY A 77 -0.81 27.04 -23.99
CA GLY A 77 -0.87 26.03 -22.94
C GLY A 77 0.43 25.22 -22.82
N LYS A 78 1.12 24.95 -23.93
CA LYS A 78 2.46 24.33 -23.90
C LYS A 78 3.46 25.21 -23.15
N GLU A 79 3.43 26.52 -23.40
CA GLU A 79 4.33 27.46 -22.74
C GLU A 79 4.04 27.57 -21.24
N GLN A 80 2.77 27.68 -20.85
CA GLN A 80 2.38 27.63 -19.44
C GLN A 80 2.81 26.33 -18.74
N GLN A 81 2.76 25.20 -19.45
CA GLN A 81 3.20 23.92 -18.91
C GLN A 81 4.72 23.87 -18.68
N LYS A 82 5.52 24.50 -19.55
CA LYS A 82 6.97 24.64 -19.33
C LYS A 82 7.25 25.50 -18.09
N ILE A 83 6.65 26.68 -18.01
CA ILE A 83 6.80 27.60 -16.87
C ILE A 83 6.44 26.90 -15.56
N ALA A 84 5.34 26.14 -15.54
CA ALA A 84 4.92 25.39 -14.36
C ALA A 84 5.92 24.29 -13.97
N THR A 85 6.52 23.61 -14.96
CA THR A 85 7.55 22.59 -14.74
C THR A 85 8.82 23.21 -14.15
N GLU A 86 9.29 24.33 -14.71
CA GLU A 86 10.46 25.07 -14.24
C GLU A 86 10.27 25.60 -12.82
N LYS A 87 9.12 26.21 -12.55
CA LYS A 87 8.76 26.69 -11.21
C LYS A 87 8.72 25.54 -10.18
N SER A 88 8.21 24.38 -10.58
CA SER A 88 8.17 23.20 -9.72
C SER A 88 9.58 22.67 -9.42
N ALA A 89 10.45 22.60 -10.44
CA ALA A 89 11.85 22.22 -10.27
C ALA A 89 12.59 23.20 -9.34
N MET A 90 12.37 24.51 -9.51
CA MET A 90 12.91 25.54 -8.63
C MET A 90 12.48 25.33 -7.17
N MET A 91 11.19 25.10 -6.92
CA MET A 91 10.67 24.86 -5.56
C MET A 91 11.22 23.58 -4.90
N ILE A 92 11.51 22.55 -5.70
CA ILE A 92 12.16 21.33 -5.22
C ILE A 92 13.61 21.62 -4.85
N ASN A 93 14.35 22.33 -5.71
CA ASN A 93 15.75 22.68 -5.48
C ASN A 93 15.95 23.59 -4.27
N THR A 94 15.02 24.53 -4.03
CA THR A 94 15.05 25.39 -2.83
C THR A 94 14.58 24.69 -1.56
N GLY A 95 14.16 23.42 -1.64
CA GLY A 95 13.68 22.65 -0.49
C GLY A 95 12.29 23.07 0.01
N VAL A 96 11.63 24.02 -0.65
CA VAL A 96 10.27 24.48 -0.31
C VAL A 96 9.24 23.38 -0.56
N ARG A 97 9.50 22.47 -1.51
CA ARG A 97 8.69 21.28 -1.78
C ARG A 97 9.55 20.02 -1.82
N LYS A 98 9.04 18.92 -1.27
CA LYS A 98 9.68 17.60 -1.42
C LYS A 98 9.40 17.04 -2.82
N ALA A 99 10.42 16.42 -3.42
CA ALA A 99 10.22 15.67 -4.66
C ALA A 99 9.24 14.50 -4.45
N PRO A 100 8.43 14.13 -5.45
CA PRO A 100 7.57 12.95 -5.36
C PRO A 100 8.42 11.69 -5.10
N SER A 101 7.92 10.77 -4.29
CA SER A 101 8.64 9.51 -4.00
C SER A 101 8.91 8.74 -5.29
N GLY A 102 10.17 8.40 -5.56
CA GLY A 102 10.60 7.68 -6.77
C GLY A 102 11.36 8.53 -7.80
N TRP A 103 11.49 9.84 -7.59
CA TRP A 103 12.37 10.66 -8.43
C TRP A 103 13.84 10.47 -8.06
N ILE A 104 14.68 10.25 -9.07
CA ILE A 104 16.12 10.03 -8.94
C ILE A 104 16.73 11.23 -8.23
N THR A 105 17.25 11.00 -7.03
CA THR A 105 17.98 11.98 -6.25
C THR A 105 19.25 12.42 -7.01
N SER A 106 19.52 13.73 -7.05
CA SER A 106 20.75 14.27 -7.62
C SER A 106 21.98 13.62 -6.96
N LYS A 107 23.12 13.59 -7.66
CA LYS A 107 24.37 13.00 -7.13
C LYS A 107 24.72 13.57 -5.74
N GLU A 108 24.56 14.88 -5.58
CA GLU A 108 24.75 15.58 -4.31
C GLU A 108 23.79 15.10 -3.20
N THR A 109 22.54 14.81 -3.55
CA THR A 109 21.55 14.29 -2.58
C THR A 109 21.89 12.86 -2.17
N LYS A 110 22.36 12.03 -3.11
CA LYS A 110 22.86 10.67 -2.81
C LYS A 110 24.07 10.72 -1.87
N GLU A 111 25.00 11.65 -2.09
CA GLU A 111 26.16 11.87 -1.20
C GLU A 111 25.74 12.34 0.19
N LYS A 112 24.76 13.25 0.31
CA LYS A 112 24.20 13.67 1.62
C LYS A 112 23.51 12.52 2.35
N ILE A 113 22.76 11.67 1.64
CA ILE A 113 22.14 10.47 2.22
C ILE A 113 23.22 9.47 2.65
N SER A 114 24.25 9.26 1.83
CA SER A 114 25.40 8.39 2.15
C SER A 114 26.12 8.86 3.41
N LYS A 115 26.47 10.15 3.50
CA LYS A 115 27.05 10.76 4.71
C LYS A 115 26.14 10.69 5.93
N ALA A 116 24.83 10.83 5.75
CA ALA A 116 23.87 10.72 6.85
C ALA A 116 23.71 9.27 7.37
N LEU A 117 24.05 8.28 6.53
CA LEU A 117 24.09 6.84 6.85
C LEU A 117 25.47 6.37 7.34
N GLU A 118 26.55 7.11 7.08
CA GLU A 118 27.87 6.83 7.65
C GLU A 118 27.79 6.84 9.18
N GLY A 119 28.06 5.68 9.79
CA GLY A 119 27.95 5.46 11.24
C GLY A 119 26.55 5.07 11.73
N LYS A 120 25.52 5.11 10.86
CA LYS A 120 24.18 4.59 11.12
C LYS A 120 23.96 3.31 10.33
N TRP A 121 24.72 2.28 10.67
CA TRP A 121 24.35 0.92 10.28
C TRP A 121 23.08 0.56 11.03
N HIS A 122 21.93 0.88 10.44
CA HIS A 122 20.73 0.16 10.80
C HIS A 122 21.04 -1.31 10.56
N HIS A 123 20.97 -2.11 11.61
CA HIS A 123 21.02 -3.55 11.52
C HIS A 123 19.89 -3.99 10.59
N ILE A 124 20.14 -4.02 9.29
CA ILE A 124 19.32 -4.77 8.36
C ILE A 124 19.60 -6.21 8.77
N HIS A 125 18.78 -6.69 9.71
CA HIS A 125 18.71 -8.09 10.05
C HIS A 125 18.14 -8.80 8.83
N TYR A 126 19.02 -9.09 7.86
CA TYR A 126 18.70 -10.12 6.88
C TYR A 126 18.41 -11.37 7.70
N SER A 127 17.14 -11.78 7.77
CA SER A 127 16.80 -13.06 8.36
C SER A 127 17.46 -14.10 7.47
N LYS A 128 18.56 -14.69 7.93
CA LYS A 128 19.20 -15.83 7.25
C LYS A 128 18.42 -17.11 7.57
N ARG A 129 17.09 -17.01 7.50
CA ARG A 129 16.20 -18.13 7.75
C ARG A 129 16.31 -19.09 6.59
N GLU A 130 16.47 -20.35 6.91
CA GLU A 130 16.55 -21.42 5.94
C GLU A 130 15.50 -22.49 6.27
N PHE A 131 14.88 -23.06 5.25
CA PHE A 131 13.97 -24.19 5.42
C PHE A 131 14.75 -25.49 5.17
N TYR A 132 14.81 -26.35 6.16
CA TYR A 132 15.58 -27.59 6.12
C TYR A 132 14.81 -28.72 6.79
N ASN A 133 14.67 -29.85 6.09
CA ASN A 133 13.99 -31.06 6.55
C ASN A 133 12.60 -30.83 7.22
N GLY A 134 11.79 -29.93 6.65
CA GLY A 134 10.44 -29.65 7.15
C GLY A 134 10.36 -28.58 8.26
N VAL A 135 11.50 -28.04 8.72
CA VAL A 135 11.55 -27.00 9.76
C VAL A 135 12.23 -25.73 9.25
N TRP A 136 11.76 -24.58 9.74
CA TRP A 136 12.46 -23.31 9.56
C TRP A 136 13.57 -23.20 10.60
N LEU A 137 14.77 -22.81 10.18
CA LEU A 137 15.94 -22.55 11.02
C LEU A 137 16.26 -21.05 10.95
N ASP A 138 16.48 -20.40 12.09
CA ASP A 138 16.59 -18.95 12.20
C ASP A 138 18.01 -18.42 12.08
N SER A 139 19.01 -19.31 12.17
CA SER A 139 20.42 -18.96 12.14
C SER A 139 21.25 -19.91 11.28
N THR A 140 22.39 -19.42 10.78
CA THR A 140 23.34 -20.25 10.03
C THR A 140 23.95 -21.37 10.88
N TYR A 141 24.01 -21.20 12.21
CA TYR A 141 24.48 -22.22 13.13
C TYR A 141 23.48 -23.38 13.23
N GLU A 142 22.18 -23.08 13.33
CA GLU A 142 21.13 -24.09 13.26
C GLU A 142 21.21 -24.88 11.94
N SER A 143 21.35 -24.20 10.80
CA SER A 143 21.48 -24.85 9.49
C SER A 143 22.68 -25.79 9.40
N ILE A 144 23.85 -25.35 9.86
CA ILE A 144 25.06 -26.17 9.83
C ILE A 144 24.89 -27.37 10.77
N LEU A 145 24.39 -27.16 11.98
CA LEU A 145 24.19 -28.24 12.95
C LEU A 145 23.19 -29.29 12.43
N ALA A 146 22.07 -28.87 11.85
CA ALA A 146 21.07 -29.78 11.28
C ALA A 146 21.68 -30.70 10.21
N ARG A 147 22.49 -30.13 9.31
CA ARG A 147 23.18 -30.88 8.26
C ARG A 147 24.25 -31.83 8.82
N GLU A 148 24.98 -31.41 9.85
CA GLU A 148 25.97 -32.25 10.54
C GLU A 148 25.30 -33.42 11.27
N LEU A 149 24.17 -33.20 11.94
CA LEU A 149 23.40 -34.26 12.60
C LEU A 149 22.92 -35.30 11.57
N ASP A 150 22.37 -34.84 10.44
CA ASP A 150 21.94 -35.74 9.37
C ASP A 150 23.12 -36.49 8.72
N ALA A 151 24.26 -35.82 8.49
CA ALA A 151 25.46 -36.44 7.93
C ALA A 151 26.04 -37.53 8.84
N ASN A 152 25.86 -37.41 10.15
CA ASN A 152 26.25 -38.41 11.15
C ASN A 152 25.15 -39.42 11.47
N ASN A 153 24.01 -39.38 10.76
CA ASN A 153 22.84 -40.23 10.99
C ASN A 153 22.27 -40.14 12.42
N ILE A 154 22.29 -38.96 13.02
CA ILE A 154 21.72 -38.71 14.36
C ILE A 154 20.28 -38.22 14.19
N ALA A 155 19.32 -38.90 14.80
CA ALA A 155 17.92 -38.51 14.71
C ALA A 155 17.63 -37.27 15.57
N TRP A 156 17.08 -36.23 14.96
CA TRP A 156 16.73 -34.98 15.64
C TRP A 156 15.35 -34.45 15.24
N THR A 157 14.75 -33.64 16.11
CA THR A 157 13.50 -32.92 15.84
C THR A 157 13.53 -31.53 16.48
N ARG A 158 12.66 -30.62 16.02
CA ARG A 158 12.46 -29.30 16.64
C ARG A 158 11.33 -29.41 17.67
N PRO A 159 11.62 -29.43 18.99
CA PRO A 159 10.63 -29.71 20.01
C PRO A 159 9.66 -28.53 20.21
N SER A 160 8.50 -28.84 20.79
CA SER A 160 7.59 -27.81 21.30
C SER A 160 8.18 -27.12 22.55
N PRO A 161 7.70 -25.93 22.91
CA PRO A 161 8.23 -25.19 24.05
C PRO A 161 8.03 -25.95 25.36
N LEU A 162 9.09 -26.07 26.15
CA LEU A 162 9.04 -26.69 27.47
C LEU A 162 8.56 -25.68 28.49
N ILE A 163 7.66 -26.10 29.37
CA ILE A 163 7.15 -25.26 30.46
C ILE A 163 7.95 -25.59 31.72
N TYR A 164 8.48 -24.56 32.38
CA TYR A 164 9.15 -24.70 33.67
C TYR A 164 8.71 -23.62 34.65
N VAL A 165 8.83 -23.88 35.95
CA VAL A 165 8.56 -22.90 37.01
C VAL A 165 9.91 -22.31 37.45
N ASP A 166 10.05 -20.99 37.41
CA ASP A 166 11.26 -20.32 37.87
C ASP A 166 11.31 -20.20 39.41
N ALA A 167 12.44 -19.70 39.94
CA ALA A 167 12.63 -19.54 41.38
C ALA A 167 11.64 -18.57 42.05
N ASN A 168 10.91 -17.76 41.27
CA ASN A 168 9.88 -16.84 41.75
C ASN A 168 8.47 -17.43 41.57
N GLU A 169 8.36 -18.74 41.39
CA GLU A 169 7.11 -19.48 41.14
C GLU A 169 6.38 -19.04 39.86
N GLN A 170 7.07 -18.40 38.92
CA GLN A 170 6.47 -17.98 37.65
C GLN A 170 6.64 -19.05 36.58
N GLN A 171 5.55 -19.36 35.88
CA GLN A 171 5.58 -20.25 34.74
C GLN A 171 6.27 -19.58 33.55
N ARG A 172 7.35 -20.20 33.06
CA ARG A 172 8.15 -19.77 31.92
C ARG A 172 8.10 -20.81 30.81
N ARG A 173 8.44 -20.37 29.60
CA ARG A 173 8.58 -21.24 28.42
C ARG A 173 10.02 -21.19 27.94
N TYR A 174 10.65 -22.36 27.82
CA TYR A 174 11.93 -22.55 27.17
C TYR A 174 11.69 -23.10 25.76
N TYR A 175 12.39 -22.55 24.77
CA TYR A 175 12.27 -22.93 23.36
C TYR A 175 13.61 -23.53 22.92
N PRO A 176 13.79 -24.86 23.01
CA PRO A 176 15.00 -25.51 22.52
C PRO A 176 15.00 -25.51 20.98
N ASP A 177 16.19 -25.41 20.38
CA ASP A 177 16.33 -25.43 18.92
C ASP A 177 16.30 -26.87 18.37
N PHE A 178 17.00 -27.81 19.01
CA PHE A 178 17.06 -29.22 18.61
C PHE A 178 16.80 -30.15 19.79
N TYR A 179 16.17 -31.29 19.52
CA TYR A 179 16.08 -32.43 20.43
C TYR A 179 16.63 -33.66 19.73
N LEU A 180 17.71 -34.22 20.29
CA LEU A 180 18.38 -35.42 19.78
C LEU A 180 17.71 -36.65 20.38
N ILE A 181 17.00 -37.41 19.55
CA ILE A 181 16.11 -38.49 19.97
C ILE A 181 16.92 -39.63 20.59
N ASP A 182 18.01 -40.02 19.93
CA ASP A 182 18.85 -41.16 20.33
C ASP A 182 19.56 -40.93 21.68
N TYR A 183 19.78 -39.67 22.03
CA TYR A 183 20.51 -39.26 23.24
C TYR A 183 19.60 -38.70 24.33
N ASN A 184 18.32 -38.45 24.02
CA ASN A 184 17.37 -37.78 24.90
C ASN A 184 17.91 -36.44 25.46
N VAL A 185 18.52 -35.63 24.59
CA VAL A 185 19.17 -34.35 24.96
C VAL A 185 18.63 -33.21 24.11
N TYR A 186 18.42 -32.05 24.75
CA TYR A 186 18.12 -30.79 24.07
C TYR A 186 19.42 -30.07 23.72
N LEU A 187 19.55 -29.64 22.47
CA LEU A 187 20.72 -28.95 21.95
C LEU A 187 20.32 -27.57 21.41
N ASP A 188 21.00 -26.54 21.88
CA ASP A 188 20.74 -25.15 21.52
C ASP A 188 22.08 -24.49 21.12
N PRO A 189 22.39 -24.39 19.81
CA PRO A 189 23.62 -23.79 19.34
C PRO A 189 23.58 -22.27 19.51
N LYS A 190 24.21 -21.76 20.57
CA LYS A 190 24.39 -20.32 20.77
C LYS A 190 25.70 -19.83 20.17
N ASN A 191 25.66 -18.65 19.53
CA ASN A 191 26.86 -17.90 19.16
C ASN A 191 27.68 -17.58 20.42
N ASN A 192 29.01 -17.70 20.35
CA ASN A 192 29.97 -17.45 21.44
C ASN A 192 29.66 -16.18 22.25
N TYR A 193 29.29 -15.08 21.58
CA TYR A 193 28.90 -13.82 22.24
C TYR A 193 27.67 -13.96 23.16
N LEU A 194 26.67 -14.73 22.72
CA LEU A 194 25.44 -14.97 23.49
C LEU A 194 25.68 -15.96 24.63
N ALA A 195 26.54 -16.95 24.41
CA ALA A 195 26.94 -17.91 25.43
C ALA A 195 27.58 -17.21 26.65
N GLU A 196 28.45 -16.22 26.43
CA GLU A 196 29.05 -15.44 27.53
C GLU A 196 28.03 -14.62 28.34
N LYS A 197 27.01 -14.06 27.68
CA LYS A 197 25.93 -13.34 28.37
C LYS A 197 25.03 -14.28 29.17
N ILE A 198 24.79 -15.48 28.67
CA ILE A 198 23.98 -16.51 29.36
C ILE A 198 24.73 -17.05 30.59
N LYS A 199 26.06 -17.22 30.53
CA LYS A 199 26.87 -17.64 31.69
C LYS A 199 26.69 -16.72 32.91
N LYS A 200 26.43 -15.43 32.72
CA LYS A 200 26.15 -14.48 33.81
C LYS A 200 24.77 -14.70 34.47
N LYS A 201 23.84 -15.38 33.79
CA LYS A 201 22.49 -15.70 34.27
C LYS A 201 22.36 -17.10 34.88
N LEU A 202 23.35 -17.97 34.68
CA LEU A 202 23.39 -19.36 35.17
C LEU A 202 24.23 -19.54 36.44
N LYS A 203 24.62 -18.44 37.10
CA LYS A 203 25.11 -18.45 38.49
C LYS A 203 23.97 -18.01 39.40
#